data_AF-A0A9X5X5D6-F1
#
_entry.id   AF-A0A9X5X5D6-F1
#
_cell.length_a   1.000
_cell.length_b   1.000
_cell.length_c   1.000
_cell.angle_alpha   90.00
_cell.angle_beta   90.00
_cell.angle_gamma   90.00
#
_symmetry.space_group_name_H-M   'P 1'
#
loop_
_entity.id
_entity.type
_entity.pdbx_description
1 polymer ?
#
loop_
_entity_poly.entity_id
_entity_poly.type
_entity_poly.pdbx_seq_one_letter_code
_entity_poly.pdbx_strand_id
1 'polypeptide(L)'
;FLIGGLATADLPEDHRSAYLALARESTGVREYLMPPLPNTLYTRDTTCWLYEGLTLNPLYWPARHDETLLMKAIYTFHPDFAGSTVWWGDPERDWREATFEGGDIMPVGNGVVLMGMSERTSRQAITQVAAALFENGAAEHVIVAGLPKLRSAM
;
A
#
# COMPACT_ATOMS: atom_id res chain seq x y z
N PHE A 1 -6.81 11.48 13.38
CA PHE A 1 -5.80 10.52 13.89
C PHE A 1 -5.46 9.41 12.91
N LEU A 2 -6.36 8.94 12.03
CA LEU A 2 -6.05 7.80 11.14
C LEU A 2 -4.83 8.01 10.22
N ILE A 3 -4.69 9.20 9.61
CA ILE A 3 -3.52 9.55 8.78
C ILE A 3 -2.40 10.17 9.62
N GLY A 4 -2.73 11.16 10.46
CA GLY A 4 -1.75 11.92 11.24
C GLY A 4 -1.19 11.19 12.48
N GLY A 5 -1.57 9.94 12.70
CA GLY A 5 -1.24 9.17 13.90
C GLY A 5 -2.06 9.59 15.13
N LEU A 6 -1.91 8.82 16.21
CA LEU A 6 -2.44 9.09 17.54
C LEU A 6 -1.29 8.99 18.55
N ALA A 7 -0.90 10.12 19.14
CA ALA A 7 0.12 10.13 20.17
C ALA A 7 -0.47 9.64 21.50
N THR A 8 0.36 9.08 22.39
CA THR A 8 -0.06 8.72 23.76
C THR A 8 -0.58 9.94 24.54
N ALA A 9 -0.07 11.13 24.23
CA ALA A 9 -0.51 12.39 24.80
C ALA A 9 -1.88 12.87 24.28
N ASP A 10 -2.37 12.34 23.16
CA ASP A 10 -3.67 12.71 22.60
C ASP A 10 -4.83 11.95 23.28
N LEU A 11 -4.51 10.90 24.07
CA LEU A 11 -5.51 10.18 24.84
C LEU A 11 -6.17 11.09 25.90
N PRO A 12 -7.46 10.87 26.24
CA PRO A 12 -8.07 11.46 27.43
C PRO A 12 -7.31 11.11 28.71
N GLU A 13 -7.34 11.99 29.72
CA GLU A 13 -6.54 11.86 30.94
C GLU A 13 -6.84 10.58 31.73
N ASP A 14 -8.09 10.17 31.78
CA ASP A 14 -8.58 8.92 32.37
C ASP A 14 -8.03 7.66 31.68
N HIS A 15 -7.53 7.79 30.46
CA HIS A 15 -6.90 6.71 29.70
C HIS A 15 -5.36 6.79 29.65
N ARG A 16 -4.75 7.83 30.24
CA ARG A 16 -3.28 7.97 30.32
C ARG A 16 -2.73 7.24 31.55
N SER A 17 -2.61 5.92 31.46
CA SER A 17 -2.02 5.13 32.55
C SER A 17 -0.57 5.55 32.85
N ALA A 18 -0.13 5.35 34.10
CA ALA A 18 1.26 5.61 34.50
C ALA A 18 2.29 4.83 33.66
N TYR A 19 1.90 3.68 33.10
CA TYR A 19 2.73 2.90 32.19
C TYR A 19 3.02 3.63 30.87
N LEU A 20 2.01 4.29 30.29
CA LEU A 20 2.20 5.11 29.08
C LEU A 20 3.07 6.34 29.34
N ALA A 21 3.03 6.89 30.55
CA ALA A 21 3.92 7.97 30.96
C ALA A 21 5.39 7.51 31.08
N LEU A 22 5.62 6.29 31.57
CA LEU A 22 6.96 5.71 31.70
C LEU A 22 7.59 5.38 30.34
N ALA A 23 6.81 4.83 29.41
CA ALA A 23 7.25 4.55 28.04
C ALA A 23 7.77 5.84 27.36
N ARG A 24 7.02 6.95 27.50
CA ARG A 24 7.39 8.29 27.03
C ARG A 24 8.75 8.77 27.56
N GLU A 25 9.02 8.57 28.85
CA GLU A 25 10.25 9.06 29.49
C GLU A 25 11.48 8.20 29.13
N SER A 26 11.29 6.93 28.79
CA SER A 26 12.38 6.01 28.45
C SER A 26 13.01 6.30 27.08
N THR A 27 12.25 6.82 26.12
CA THR A 27 12.70 6.91 24.71
C THR A 27 13.11 8.32 24.29
N GLY A 28 12.71 9.37 25.03
CA GLY A 28 13.02 10.77 24.69
C GLY A 28 12.36 11.26 23.39
N VAL A 29 11.45 10.48 22.81
CA VAL A 29 10.76 10.75 21.54
C VAL A 29 9.24 10.72 21.76
N ARG A 30 8.49 11.39 20.88
CA ARG A 30 7.02 11.33 20.90
C ARG A 30 6.53 9.92 20.56
N GLU A 31 5.84 9.28 21.50
CA GLU A 31 5.28 7.94 21.30
C GLU A 31 3.90 7.97 20.66
N TYR A 32 3.68 7.02 19.76
CA TYR A 32 2.44 6.87 18.99
C TYR A 32 1.81 5.51 19.27
N LEU A 33 0.53 5.52 19.59
CA LEU A 33 -0.31 4.32 19.60
C LEU A 33 -0.67 3.90 18.18
N MET A 34 -0.86 4.89 17.30
CA MET A 34 -0.97 4.69 15.86
C MET A 34 0.06 5.61 15.19
N PRO A 35 1.04 5.09 14.46
CA PRO A 35 2.05 5.92 13.81
C PRO A 35 1.41 6.83 12.74
N PRO A 36 1.98 8.02 12.50
CA PRO A 36 1.57 8.84 11.37
C PRO A 36 1.96 8.17 10.05
N LEU A 37 1.14 8.38 9.01
CA LEU A 37 1.33 7.86 7.66
C LEU A 37 1.61 9.00 6.68
N PRO A 38 2.78 9.67 6.77
CA PRO A 38 3.08 10.85 5.96
C PRO A 38 3.15 10.55 4.45
N ASN A 39 3.49 9.31 4.07
CA ASN A 39 3.60 8.92 2.67
C ASN A 39 2.24 8.74 1.98
N THR A 40 1.12 8.89 2.70
CA THR A 40 -0.22 9.01 2.10
C THR A 40 -0.34 10.18 1.12
N LEU A 41 0.57 11.18 1.20
CA LEU A 41 0.70 12.22 0.19
C LEU A 41 1.02 11.63 -1.21
N TYR A 42 1.77 10.53 -1.26
CA TYR A 42 2.13 9.81 -2.48
C TYR A 42 1.11 8.72 -2.78
N THR A 43 -0.09 9.16 -3.18
CA THR A 43 -1.24 8.29 -3.47
C THR A 43 -1.00 7.27 -4.59
N ARG A 44 0.09 7.43 -5.35
CA ARG A 44 0.48 6.55 -6.45
C ARG A 44 0.82 5.13 -5.98
N ASP A 45 1.38 4.97 -4.78
CA ASP A 45 2.01 3.70 -4.41
C ASP A 45 1.01 2.68 -3.87
N THR A 46 0.07 3.14 -3.04
CA THR A 46 -0.84 2.32 -2.23
C THR A 46 -1.83 1.53 -3.06
N THR A 47 -2.30 2.11 -4.16
CA THR A 47 -3.23 1.48 -5.11
C THR A 47 -2.91 1.96 -6.51
N CYS A 48 -3.17 1.12 -7.53
CA CYS A 48 -3.13 1.57 -8.91
C CYS A 48 -4.31 1.02 -9.71
N TRP A 49 -4.87 1.89 -10.54
CA TRP A 49 -5.91 1.53 -11.50
C TRP A 49 -5.27 0.92 -12.75
N LEU A 50 -5.78 -0.23 -13.15
CA LEU A 50 -5.41 -1.00 -14.32
C LEU A 50 -6.68 -1.27 -15.11
N TYR A 51 -6.94 -0.43 -16.11
CA TYR A 51 -8.19 -0.44 -16.87
C TYR A 51 -9.41 -0.31 -15.93
N GLU A 52 -10.38 -1.21 -16.03
CA GLU A 52 -11.67 -1.18 -15.31
C GLU A 52 -11.60 -1.68 -13.85
N GLY A 53 -10.40 -1.78 -13.28
CA GLY A 53 -10.24 -2.20 -11.89
C GLY A 53 -8.92 -1.76 -11.30
N LEU A 54 -8.70 -2.11 -10.03
CA LEU A 54 -7.58 -1.64 -9.25
C LEU A 54 -6.88 -2.75 -8.49
N THR A 55 -5.69 -2.45 -7.99
CA THR A 55 -4.97 -3.29 -7.03
C THR A 55 -4.85 -2.60 -5.67
N LEU A 56 -4.95 -3.39 -4.59
CA LEU A 56 -4.71 -2.94 -3.22
C LEU A 56 -3.30 -3.40 -2.78
N ASN A 57 -2.33 -2.51 -2.90
CA ASN A 57 -0.95 -2.93 -3.02
C ASN A 57 -0.32 -3.30 -1.64
N PRO A 58 0.27 -4.50 -1.49
CA PRO A 58 1.15 -4.81 -0.38
C PRO A 58 2.49 -4.08 -0.58
N LEU A 59 2.66 -2.99 0.16
CA LEU A 59 3.84 -2.13 0.06
C LEU A 59 5.08 -2.80 0.65
N TYR A 60 6.25 -2.42 0.14
CA TYR A 60 7.51 -3.05 0.53
C TYR A 60 7.87 -2.77 1.99
N TRP A 61 7.70 -1.52 2.43
CA TRP A 61 7.98 -1.13 3.81
C TRP A 61 6.76 -1.38 4.71
N PRO A 62 6.87 -2.22 5.76
CA PRO A 62 5.74 -2.54 6.64
C PRO A 62 5.11 -1.31 7.30
N ALA A 63 5.88 -0.26 7.54
CA ALA A 63 5.38 0.99 8.12
C ALA A 63 4.31 1.70 7.26
N ARG A 64 4.25 1.38 5.96
CA ARG A 64 3.28 1.96 5.03
C ARG A 64 2.03 1.08 4.84
N HIS A 65 1.98 -0.09 5.47
CA HIS A 65 0.89 -1.06 5.33
C HIS A 65 -0.50 -0.42 5.52
N ASP A 66 -0.64 0.38 6.59
CA ASP A 66 -1.91 0.98 6.96
C ASP A 66 -2.40 2.03 5.95
N GLU A 67 -1.53 2.53 5.07
CA GLU A 67 -1.93 3.41 3.96
C GLU A 67 -2.87 2.67 3.00
N THR A 68 -2.53 1.44 2.62
CA THR A 68 -3.39 0.60 1.76
C THR A 68 -4.66 0.18 2.49
N LEU A 69 -4.60 -0.04 3.81
CA LEU A 69 -5.79 -0.34 4.62
C LEU A 69 -6.81 0.81 4.59
N LEU A 70 -6.35 2.05 4.70
CA LEU A 70 -7.22 3.23 4.57
C LEU A 70 -7.80 3.35 3.15
N MET A 71 -7.01 3.07 2.11
CA MET A 71 -7.51 3.06 0.74
C MET A 71 -8.55 1.96 0.50
N LYS A 72 -8.38 0.77 1.08
CA LYS A 72 -9.40 -0.30 1.03
C LYS A 72 -10.72 0.19 1.61
N ALA A 73 -10.71 0.88 2.74
CA ALA A 73 -11.92 1.44 3.32
C ALA A 73 -12.61 2.44 2.37
N ILE A 74 -11.84 3.29 1.70
CA ILE A 74 -12.38 4.22 0.69
C ILE A 74 -13.04 3.44 -0.47
N TYR A 75 -12.32 2.51 -1.10
CA TYR A 75 -12.85 1.74 -2.23
C TYR A 75 -14.03 0.82 -1.86
N THR A 76 -14.14 0.44 -0.57
CA THR A 76 -15.24 -0.40 -0.08
C THR A 76 -16.49 0.41 0.24
N PHE A 77 -16.34 1.57 0.89
CA PHE A 77 -17.47 2.27 1.53
C PHE A 77 -17.80 3.62 0.91
N HIS A 78 -16.88 4.25 0.17
CA HIS A 78 -17.15 5.54 -0.43
C HIS A 78 -18.11 5.39 -1.63
N PRO A 79 -19.20 6.16 -1.72
CA PRO A 79 -20.22 6.00 -2.77
C PRO A 79 -19.68 6.03 -4.20
N ASP A 80 -18.69 6.88 -4.46
CA ASP A 80 -18.09 7.02 -5.80
C ASP A 80 -17.29 5.79 -6.25
N PHE A 81 -16.89 4.93 -5.32
CA PHE A 81 -15.97 3.81 -5.57
C PHE A 81 -16.54 2.45 -5.19
N ALA A 82 -17.60 2.42 -4.38
CA ALA A 82 -18.23 1.18 -3.96
C ALA A 82 -18.63 0.33 -5.18
N GLY A 83 -18.16 -0.92 -5.21
CA GLY A 83 -18.37 -1.83 -6.34
C GLY A 83 -17.23 -1.83 -7.37
N SER A 84 -16.16 -1.06 -7.17
CA SER A 84 -14.96 -1.13 -8.01
C SER A 84 -14.36 -2.54 -8.01
N THR A 85 -13.95 -3.01 -9.19
CA THR A 85 -13.30 -4.31 -9.32
C THR A 85 -11.89 -4.28 -8.71
N VAL A 86 -11.60 -5.22 -7.83
CA VAL A 86 -10.25 -5.42 -7.29
C VAL A 86 -9.62 -6.62 -7.99
N TRP A 87 -8.62 -6.37 -8.84
CA TRP A 87 -7.92 -7.43 -9.57
C TRP A 87 -7.06 -8.27 -8.64
N TRP A 88 -6.38 -7.62 -7.71
CA TRP A 88 -5.42 -8.28 -6.83
C TRP A 88 -5.10 -7.41 -5.62
N GLY A 89 -4.68 -8.04 -4.53
CA GLY A 89 -4.27 -7.35 -3.31
C GLY A 89 -5.38 -7.24 -2.26
N ASP A 90 -4.96 -7.25 -1.00
CA ASP A 90 -5.82 -7.17 0.19
C ASP A 90 -4.95 -6.87 1.42
N PRO A 91 -4.98 -5.66 2.00
CA PRO A 91 -4.18 -5.32 3.18
C PRO A 91 -4.51 -6.16 4.43
N GLU A 92 -5.55 -6.97 4.43
CA GLU A 92 -5.84 -7.87 5.56
C GLU A 92 -5.21 -9.27 5.39
N ARG A 93 -4.50 -9.52 4.28
CA ARG A 93 -3.81 -10.79 4.01
C ARG A 93 -2.29 -10.65 4.16
N ASP A 94 -1.64 -11.73 4.58
CA ASP A 94 -0.18 -11.84 4.55
C ASP A 94 0.31 -12.23 3.14
N TRP A 95 0.94 -11.27 2.46
CA TRP A 95 1.48 -11.41 1.11
C TRP A 95 2.92 -11.94 1.06
N ARG A 96 3.56 -12.18 2.22
CA ARG A 96 4.92 -12.69 2.34
C ARG A 96 5.91 -11.85 1.50
N GLU A 97 6.53 -12.46 0.49
CA GLU A 97 7.51 -11.81 -0.39
C GLU A 97 6.89 -11.07 -1.58
N ALA A 98 5.57 -11.09 -1.73
CA ALA A 98 4.87 -10.36 -2.78
C ALA A 98 4.70 -8.90 -2.35
N THR A 99 5.53 -8.02 -2.92
CA THR A 99 5.45 -6.58 -2.73
C THR A 99 5.18 -5.91 -4.07
N PHE A 100 4.37 -4.87 -4.07
CA PHE A 100 3.92 -4.18 -5.28
C PHE A 100 3.73 -2.71 -4.94
N GLU A 101 4.25 -1.79 -5.74
CA GLU A 101 4.00 -0.35 -5.56
C GLU A 101 3.56 0.26 -6.89
N GLY A 102 2.48 1.05 -6.86
CA GLY A 102 1.89 1.60 -8.08
C GLY A 102 2.80 2.56 -8.86
N GLY A 103 3.90 3.04 -8.26
CA GLY A 103 4.93 3.81 -8.96
C GLY A 103 5.64 3.04 -10.07
N ASP A 104 5.69 1.70 -9.99
CA ASP A 104 6.30 0.83 -11.00
C ASP A 104 5.32 0.42 -12.12
N ILE A 105 4.05 0.85 -12.06
CA ILE A 105 2.96 0.24 -12.82
C ILE A 105 2.33 1.25 -13.78
N MET A 106 2.27 0.89 -15.06
CA MET A 106 1.73 1.77 -16.10
C MET A 106 0.81 1.01 -17.07
N PRO A 107 -0.52 1.21 -17.02
CA PRO A 107 -1.43 0.76 -18.08
C PRO A 107 -1.29 1.68 -19.29
N VAL A 108 -0.44 1.30 -20.25
CA VAL A 108 -0.09 2.15 -21.40
C VAL A 108 -1.11 2.08 -22.55
N GLY A 109 -2.12 1.24 -22.44
CA GLY A 109 -3.20 1.08 -23.41
C GLY A 109 -3.03 -0.15 -24.31
N ASN A 110 -4.03 -0.40 -25.16
CA ASN A 110 -4.07 -1.53 -26.09
C ASN A 110 -3.85 -2.91 -25.41
N GLY A 111 -4.43 -3.10 -24.22
CA GLY A 111 -4.26 -4.33 -23.45
C GLY A 111 -2.85 -4.55 -22.88
N VAL A 112 -1.96 -3.55 -22.93
CA VAL A 112 -0.58 -3.65 -22.42
C VAL A 112 -0.45 -2.98 -21.06
N VAL A 113 0.22 -3.66 -20.12
CA VAL A 113 0.65 -3.10 -18.84
C VAL A 113 2.16 -3.21 -18.72
N LEU A 114 2.84 -2.10 -18.42
CA LEU A 114 4.24 -2.10 -18.04
C LEU A 114 4.35 -2.28 -16.53
N MET A 115 5.22 -3.18 -16.08
CA MET A 115 5.50 -3.41 -14.66
C MET A 115 7.00 -3.39 -14.41
N GLY A 116 7.46 -2.42 -13.63
CA GLY A 116 8.82 -2.37 -13.12
C GLY A 116 9.06 -3.49 -12.11
N MET A 117 10.07 -4.32 -12.34
CA MET A 117 10.58 -5.24 -11.33
C MET A 117 11.74 -4.54 -10.62
N SER A 118 11.50 -4.13 -9.38
CA SER A 118 12.34 -3.20 -8.62
C SER A 118 12.67 -3.77 -7.24
N GLU A 119 13.27 -2.94 -6.37
CA GLU A 119 13.41 -3.28 -4.95
C GLU A 119 12.05 -3.30 -4.22
N ARG A 120 11.04 -2.57 -4.71
CA ARG A 120 9.72 -2.42 -4.07
C ARG A 120 8.66 -3.28 -4.73
N THR A 121 8.83 -3.62 -6.01
CA THR A 121 7.91 -4.48 -6.77
C THR A 121 8.57 -5.80 -7.12
N SER A 122 8.13 -6.87 -6.46
CA SER A 122 8.73 -8.20 -6.55
C SER A 122 8.16 -9.04 -7.70
N ARG A 123 8.97 -9.98 -8.21
CA ARG A 123 8.52 -10.93 -9.24
C ARG A 123 7.29 -11.72 -8.80
N GLN A 124 7.20 -12.05 -7.50
CA GLN A 124 6.10 -12.81 -6.92
C GLN A 124 4.78 -12.05 -7.08
N ALA A 125 4.78 -10.73 -6.84
CA ALA A 125 3.60 -9.90 -7.05
C ALA A 125 3.29 -9.73 -8.54
N ILE A 126 4.30 -9.44 -9.37
CA ILE A 126 4.13 -9.28 -10.82
C ILE A 126 3.46 -10.51 -11.45
N THR A 127 3.92 -11.72 -11.13
CA THR A 127 3.32 -12.95 -11.67
C THR A 127 1.86 -13.12 -11.24
N GLN A 128 1.53 -12.80 -9.98
CA GLN A 128 0.15 -12.93 -9.49
C GLN A 128 -0.79 -11.89 -10.09
N VAL A 129 -0.35 -10.62 -10.19
CA VAL A 129 -1.14 -9.56 -10.82
C VAL A 129 -1.34 -9.86 -12.30
N ALA A 130 -0.29 -10.26 -13.02
CA ALA A 130 -0.41 -10.64 -14.43
C ALA A 130 -1.40 -11.80 -14.63
N ALA A 131 -1.31 -12.85 -13.80
CA ALA A 131 -2.26 -13.97 -13.84
C ALA A 131 -3.70 -13.50 -13.63
N ALA A 132 -3.95 -12.67 -12.61
CA ALA A 132 -5.29 -12.14 -12.33
C ALA A 132 -5.83 -11.28 -13.49
N LEU A 133 -4.98 -10.44 -14.11
CA LEU A 133 -5.38 -9.63 -15.26
C LEU A 133 -5.72 -10.51 -16.48
N PHE A 134 -4.92 -11.54 -16.76
CA PHE A 134 -5.15 -12.44 -17.89
C PHE A 134 -6.38 -13.32 -17.70
N GLU A 135 -6.57 -13.87 -16.50
CA GLU A 135 -7.75 -14.68 -16.15
C GLU A 135 -9.06 -13.90 -16.32
N ASN A 136 -9.04 -12.60 -16.06
CA ASN A 136 -10.19 -11.71 -16.23
C ASN A 136 -10.25 -11.01 -17.59
N GLY A 137 -9.31 -11.27 -18.50
CA GLY A 137 -9.23 -10.60 -19.80
C GLY A 137 -9.01 -9.08 -19.73
N ALA A 138 -8.49 -8.57 -18.62
CA ALA A 138 -8.26 -7.14 -18.39
C ALA A 138 -7.00 -6.62 -19.10
N ALA A 139 -6.04 -7.51 -19.40
CA ALA A 139 -4.86 -7.20 -20.20
C ALA A 139 -4.55 -8.38 -21.13
N GLU A 140 -3.84 -8.10 -22.22
CA GLU A 140 -3.35 -9.11 -23.17
C GLU A 140 -1.84 -9.34 -22.99
N HIS A 141 -1.12 -8.30 -22.59
CA HIS A 141 0.33 -8.34 -22.46
C HIS A 141 0.80 -7.62 -21.19
N VAL A 142 1.77 -8.23 -20.51
CA VAL A 142 2.53 -7.59 -19.43
C VAL A 142 4.00 -7.53 -19.84
N ILE A 143 4.56 -6.34 -19.90
CA ILE A 143 5.98 -6.12 -20.19
C ILE A 143 6.70 -5.80 -18.88
N VAL A 144 7.60 -6.69 -18.47
CA VAL A 144 8.36 -6.54 -17.23
C VAL A 144 9.66 -5.79 -17.50
N ALA A 145 9.81 -4.62 -16.89
CA ALA A 145 11.04 -3.83 -16.93
C ALA A 145 11.93 -4.21 -15.73
N GLY A 146 12.99 -5.00 -15.98
CA GLY A 146 13.96 -5.35 -14.94
C GLY A 146 14.86 -4.17 -14.58
N LEU A 147 14.64 -3.55 -13.41
CA LEU A 147 15.46 -2.43 -12.96
C LEU A 147 16.77 -2.93 -12.33
N PRO A 148 17.89 -2.20 -12.51
CA PRO A 148 19.15 -2.58 -11.89
C PRO A 148 19.05 -2.51 -10.37
N LYS A 149 19.76 -3.39 -9.66
CA LYS A 149 19.90 -3.35 -8.20
C LYS A 149 20.78 -2.17 -7.79
N LEU A 150 20.22 -0.97 -7.80
CA LEU A 150 20.83 0.24 -7.24
C LEU A 150 20.17 0.51 -5.90
N ARG A 151 20.97 0.69 -4.84
CA ARG A 151 20.46 1.08 -3.50
C ARG A 151 19.78 2.46 -3.48
N SER A 152 19.90 3.22 -4.56
CA SER A 152 19.25 4.50 -4.79
C SER A 152 18.18 4.31 -5.87
N ALA A 153 17.05 3.69 -5.53
CA ALA A 153 15.84 3.90 -6.29
C ALA A 153 14.99 4.93 -5.52
N MET A 154 14.65 6.00 -6.23
CA MET A 154 14.14 7.31 -5.77
C MET A 154 13.11 7.27 -4.63
#